data_AF-A0A1B6B936-F1
#
_entry.id   AF-A0A1B6B936-F1
#
_cell.length_a   1.000
_cell.length_b   1.000
_cell.length_c   1.000
_cell.angle_alpha   90.00
_cell.angle_beta   90.00
_cell.angle_gamma   90.00
#
_symmetry.space_group_name_H-M   'P 1'
#
loop_
_entity.id
_entity.type
_entity.pdbx_description
1 polymer ?
#
loop_
_entity_poly.entity_id
_entity_poly.type
_entity_poly.pdbx_seq_one_letter_code
_entity_poly.pdbx_strand_id
1 'polypeptide(L)'
;MENNTLFKPLKILGLTLLDLLTIMLVFSVWALINMPLFRWAVLGIFIPLLALNLLIYKSDSLVDSYGIPSFLSFLTSSFALYLLMMIFTGITYAFIKPREYIMYTLFFYLIYIVIFSGLYISGLNSRRQKEDQYFERVDVQQINELIISVENHLNQLEKNEKVQSWLNLFDIMVERFNASTPVGRIQSQSIIEQEKHIVDQLSGLCKELQNYSLQVEDNYGAIHIEETIKQITKLILNKEKMIVNKI
;
A
#
# COMPACT_ATOMS: atom_id res chain seq x y z
N MET A 1 15.48 0.57 10.17
CA MET A 1 15.08 1.96 9.85
C MET A 1 16.26 2.91 10.12
N GLU A 2 17.40 2.74 9.44
CA GLU A 2 18.65 3.43 9.84
C GLU A 2 19.56 3.90 8.67
N ASN A 3 19.06 3.87 7.42
CA ASN A 3 19.84 4.27 6.24
C ASN A 3 19.49 5.68 5.69
N ASN A 4 18.64 6.45 6.36
CA ASN A 4 18.10 7.72 5.82
C ASN A 4 18.91 8.99 6.16
N THR A 5 19.98 8.89 6.95
CA THR A 5 20.74 10.07 7.40
C THR A 5 21.70 10.61 6.32
N LEU A 6 22.28 9.75 5.49
CA LEU A 6 23.20 10.16 4.41
C LEU A 6 22.49 10.63 3.13
N PHE A 7 21.28 10.13 2.85
CA PHE A 7 20.54 10.53 1.65
C PHE A 7 19.88 11.92 1.77
N LYS A 8 19.50 12.36 2.97
CA LYS A 8 18.94 13.69 3.20
C LYS A 8 19.87 14.84 2.83
N PRO A 9 21.14 14.89 3.29
CA PRO A 9 22.05 15.98 2.91
C PRO A 9 22.36 15.97 1.42
N LEU A 10 22.44 14.80 0.78
CA LEU A 10 22.63 14.71 -0.68
C LEU A 10 21.42 15.27 -1.45
N LYS A 11 20.19 14.94 -1.02
CA LYS A 11 18.96 15.53 -1.58
C LYS A 11 18.96 17.05 -1.46
N ILE A 12 19.28 17.58 -0.28
CA ILE A 12 19.34 19.03 -0.03
C ILE A 12 20.41 19.69 -0.90
N LEU A 13 21.59 19.09 -1.01
CA LEU A 13 22.69 19.64 -1.81
C LEU A 13 22.32 19.67 -3.31
N GLY A 14 21.70 18.60 -3.82
CA GLY A 14 21.20 18.54 -5.19
C GLY A 14 20.13 19.60 -5.48
N LEU A 15 19.17 19.78 -4.56
CA LEU A 15 18.14 20.84 -4.66
C LEU A 15 18.77 22.24 -4.64
N THR A 16 19.71 22.48 -3.72
CA THR A 16 20.40 23.76 -3.60
C THR A 16 21.20 24.09 -4.87
N LEU A 17 21.85 23.10 -5.46
CA LEU A 17 22.59 23.26 -6.71
C LEU A 17 21.65 23.55 -7.88
N LEU A 18 20.50 22.88 -7.95
CA LEU A 18 19.46 23.18 -8.95
C LEU A 18 18.95 24.62 -8.80
N ASP A 19 18.58 25.03 -7.58
CA ASP A 19 18.08 26.38 -7.30
C ASP A 19 19.12 27.45 -7.69
N LEU A 20 20.41 27.23 -7.36
CA LEU A 20 21.50 28.15 -7.67
C LEU A 20 21.69 28.27 -9.20
N LEU A 21 21.68 27.14 -9.92
CA LEU A 21 21.75 27.14 -11.39
C LEU A 21 20.56 27.87 -12.00
N THR A 22 19.34 27.64 -11.50
CA THR A 22 18.13 28.32 -11.98
C THR A 22 18.22 29.82 -11.74
N ILE A 23 18.61 30.25 -10.54
CA ILE A 23 18.80 31.68 -10.22
C ILE A 23 19.86 32.29 -11.11
N MET A 24 21.02 31.66 -11.29
CA MET A 24 22.07 32.17 -12.18
C MET A 24 21.56 32.31 -13.61
N LEU A 25 20.83 31.32 -14.13
CA LEU A 25 20.33 31.36 -15.50
C LEU A 25 19.24 32.44 -15.66
N VAL A 26 18.28 32.52 -14.75
CA VAL A 26 17.21 33.52 -14.75
C VAL A 26 17.78 34.94 -14.69
N PHE A 27 18.72 35.21 -13.79
CA PHE A 27 19.24 36.56 -13.61
C PHE A 27 20.34 36.93 -14.61
N SER A 28 21.19 36.00 -15.03
CA SER A 28 22.25 36.28 -16.02
C SER A 28 21.67 36.49 -17.42
N VAL A 29 20.71 35.65 -17.82
CA VAL A 29 20.19 35.65 -19.20
C VAL A 29 18.96 36.58 -19.33
N TRP A 30 18.10 36.68 -18.30
CA TRP A 30 16.79 37.34 -18.44
C TRP A 30 16.60 38.60 -17.59
N ALA A 31 17.50 38.97 -16.68
CA ALA A 31 17.35 40.26 -15.98
C ALA A 31 17.69 41.47 -16.87
N LEU A 32 18.45 41.26 -17.95
CA LEU A 32 19.08 42.35 -18.72
C LEU A 32 18.21 42.94 -19.84
N ILE A 33 17.11 42.31 -20.25
CA ILE A 33 16.53 42.56 -21.58
C ILE A 33 15.07 43.09 -21.55
N ASN A 34 14.23 42.79 -20.53
CA ASN A 34 12.80 43.13 -20.53
C ASN A 34 12.14 43.16 -19.12
N MET A 35 12.29 44.29 -18.42
CA MET A 35 11.78 44.54 -17.05
C MET A 35 10.29 44.23 -16.79
N PRO A 36 9.33 44.50 -17.71
CA PRO A 36 7.90 44.27 -17.44
C PRO A 36 7.53 42.78 -17.40
N LEU A 37 8.22 41.95 -18.19
CA LEU A 37 7.95 40.51 -18.29
C LEU A 37 8.70 39.71 -17.21
N PHE A 38 9.82 40.26 -16.73
CA PHE A 38 10.71 39.62 -15.77
C PHE A 38 9.99 39.09 -14.53
N ARG A 39 9.10 39.88 -13.91
CA ARG A 39 8.38 39.47 -12.68
C ARG A 39 7.49 38.24 -12.92
N TRP A 40 6.82 38.20 -14.06
CA TRP A 40 5.94 37.09 -14.43
C TRP A 40 6.73 35.85 -14.83
N ALA A 41 7.86 36.03 -15.51
CA ALA A 41 8.78 34.96 -15.85
C ALA A 41 9.37 34.29 -14.60
N VAL A 42 9.76 35.09 -13.61
CA VAL A 42 10.23 34.59 -12.31
C VAL A 42 9.14 33.74 -11.65
N LEU A 43 7.91 34.24 -11.54
CA LEU A 43 6.81 33.43 -10.98
C LEU A 43 6.56 32.16 -11.78
N GLY A 44 6.56 32.26 -13.11
CA GLY A 44 6.38 31.16 -14.05
C GLY A 44 7.31 29.97 -13.81
N ILE A 45 8.55 30.26 -13.39
CA ILE A 45 9.63 29.28 -13.23
C ILE A 45 9.81 28.86 -11.78
N PHE A 46 9.66 29.78 -10.83
CA PHE A 46 9.86 29.48 -9.41
C PHE A 46 8.73 28.65 -8.83
N ILE A 47 7.49 28.78 -9.32
CA ILE A 47 6.38 27.93 -8.85
C ILE A 47 6.63 26.44 -9.16
N PRO A 48 6.94 26.01 -10.40
CA PRO A 48 7.24 24.60 -10.67
C PRO A 48 8.53 24.13 -9.99
N LEU A 49 9.53 25.01 -9.83
CA LEU A 49 10.73 24.69 -9.04
C LEU A 49 10.39 24.42 -7.57
N LEU A 50 9.54 25.25 -6.96
CA LEU A 50 9.06 25.07 -5.60
C LEU A 50 8.26 23.77 -5.46
N ALA A 51 7.39 23.46 -6.43
CA ALA A 51 6.66 22.19 -6.44
C ALA A 51 7.61 20.99 -6.48
N LEU A 52 8.65 21.05 -7.31
CA LEU A 52 9.69 20.02 -7.40
C LEU A 52 10.48 19.88 -6.10
N ASN A 53 10.87 20.99 -5.48
CA ASN A 53 11.56 21.00 -4.19
C ASN A 53 10.69 20.37 -3.09
N LEU A 54 9.40 20.71 -3.04
CA LEU A 54 8.45 20.11 -2.10
C LEU A 54 8.29 18.60 -2.32
N LEU A 55 8.21 18.14 -3.57
CA LEU A 55 8.10 16.72 -3.89
C LEU A 55 9.35 15.94 -3.48
N ILE A 56 10.54 16.44 -3.79
CA ILE A 56 11.81 15.80 -3.41
C ILE A 56 11.98 15.82 -1.89
N TYR A 57 11.64 16.93 -1.23
CA TYR A 57 11.68 17.03 0.22
C TYR A 57 10.74 16.03 0.91
N LYS A 58 9.51 15.89 0.41
CA LYS A 58 8.51 14.93 0.91
C LYS A 58 8.61 13.53 0.29
N SER A 59 9.69 13.23 -0.43
CA SER A 59 9.84 11.97 -1.18
C SER A 59 9.62 10.73 -0.31
N ASP A 60 10.18 10.69 0.90
CA ASP A 60 10.05 9.54 1.80
C ASP A 60 8.57 9.27 2.15
N SER A 61 7.85 10.31 2.58
CA SER A 61 6.43 10.21 2.94
C SER A 61 5.53 9.85 1.74
N LEU A 62 5.84 10.38 0.55
CA LEU A 62 5.08 10.11 -0.66
C LEU A 62 5.35 8.71 -1.21
N VAL A 63 6.58 8.22 -1.14
CA VAL A 63 6.96 6.85 -1.52
C VAL A 63 6.30 5.84 -0.59
N ASP A 64 6.27 6.12 0.71
CA ASP A 64 5.59 5.26 1.69
C ASP A 64 4.08 5.22 1.41
N SER A 65 3.47 6.38 1.18
CA SER A 65 2.02 6.49 0.99
C SER A 65 1.53 5.94 -0.35
N TYR A 66 2.23 6.24 -1.45
CA TYR A 66 1.74 6.00 -2.82
C TYR A 66 2.57 4.97 -3.59
N GLY A 67 3.77 4.64 -3.12
CA GLY A 67 4.72 3.78 -3.82
C GLY A 67 5.67 4.53 -4.75
N ILE A 68 6.78 3.87 -5.08
CA ILE A 68 7.84 4.39 -5.94
C ILE A 68 7.32 4.78 -7.34
N PRO A 69 6.48 3.97 -8.04
CA PRO A 69 6.04 4.31 -9.40
C PRO A 69 5.23 5.60 -9.45
N SER A 70 4.29 5.79 -8.53
CA SER A 70 3.46 6.99 -8.46
C SER A 70 4.29 8.22 -8.11
N PHE A 71 5.22 8.09 -7.14
CA PHE A 71 6.16 9.17 -6.81
C PHE A 71 7.01 9.58 -8.02
N LEU A 72 7.53 8.61 -8.77
CA LEU A 72 8.35 8.88 -9.96
C LEU A 72 7.55 9.62 -11.05
N SER A 73 6.26 9.27 -11.23
CA SER A 73 5.36 9.98 -12.14
C SER A 73 5.12 11.44 -11.71
N PHE A 74 4.89 11.69 -10.41
CA PHE A 74 4.78 13.07 -9.89
C PHE A 74 6.04 13.88 -10.10
N LEU A 75 7.20 13.28 -9.80
CA LEU A 75 8.50 13.92 -9.97
C LEU A 75 8.76 14.25 -11.43
N THR A 76 8.53 13.28 -12.33
CA THR A 76 8.74 13.45 -13.78
C THR A 76 7.81 14.53 -14.35
N SER A 77 6.53 14.54 -13.95
CA SER A 77 5.58 15.57 -14.41
C SER A 77 5.99 16.97 -13.96
N SER A 78 6.44 17.11 -12.71
CA SER A 78 6.88 18.40 -12.15
C SER A 78 8.17 18.89 -12.81
N PHE A 79 9.12 17.98 -13.03
CA PHE A 79 10.36 18.30 -13.74
C PHE A 79 10.11 18.68 -15.20
N ALA A 80 9.20 17.97 -15.88
CA ALA A 80 8.79 18.30 -17.24
C ALA A 80 8.13 19.68 -17.31
N LEU A 81 7.24 20.03 -16.37
CA LEU A 81 6.66 21.37 -16.29
C LEU A 81 7.74 22.44 -16.06
N TYR A 82 8.68 22.20 -15.15
CA TYR A 82 9.78 23.12 -14.88
C TYR A 82 10.62 23.37 -16.15
N LEU A 83 11.04 22.32 -16.85
CA LEU A 83 11.78 22.45 -18.11
C LEU A 83 10.97 23.16 -19.19
N LEU A 84 9.69 22.82 -19.31
CA LEU A 84 8.78 23.46 -20.26
C LEU A 84 8.68 24.97 -19.99
N MET A 85 8.54 25.37 -18.73
CA MET A 85 8.49 26.79 -18.35
C MET A 85 9.82 27.51 -18.60
N MET A 86 10.96 26.87 -18.33
CA MET A 86 12.29 27.40 -18.65
C MET A 86 12.47 27.64 -20.15
N ILE A 87 12.13 26.64 -20.97
CA ILE A 87 12.25 26.71 -22.44
C ILE A 87 11.25 27.73 -23.02
N PHE A 88 9.99 27.65 -22.60
CA PHE A 88 8.94 28.56 -23.05
C PHE A 88 9.33 30.01 -22.75
N THR A 89 9.81 30.27 -21.54
CA THR A 89 10.32 31.61 -21.16
C THR A 89 11.51 31.99 -22.01
N GLY A 90 12.52 31.12 -22.14
CA GLY A 90 13.72 31.40 -22.94
C GLY A 90 13.41 31.77 -24.41
N ILE A 91 12.42 31.12 -25.02
CA ILE A 91 12.04 31.37 -26.43
C ILE A 91 11.16 32.63 -26.56
N THR A 92 10.18 32.80 -25.68
CA THR A 92 9.14 33.82 -25.85
C THR A 92 9.53 35.18 -25.29
N TYR A 93 10.50 35.23 -24.39
CA TYR A 93 10.83 36.40 -23.57
C TYR A 93 11.12 37.69 -24.35
N ALA A 94 11.68 37.62 -25.56
CA ALA A 94 12.02 38.80 -26.35
C ALA A 94 10.84 39.40 -27.14
N PHE A 95 9.79 38.63 -27.41
CA PHE A 95 8.76 39.02 -28.39
C PHE A 95 7.32 38.94 -27.87
N ILE A 96 7.09 38.25 -26.75
CA ILE A 96 5.75 38.07 -26.21
C ILE A 96 5.33 39.26 -25.34
N LYS A 97 4.04 39.62 -25.41
CA LYS A 97 3.48 40.63 -24.49
C LYS A 97 3.25 40.02 -23.11
N PRO A 98 3.40 40.78 -22.01
CA PRO A 98 3.19 40.27 -20.65
C PRO A 98 1.82 39.58 -20.45
N ARG A 99 0.75 40.15 -21.03
CA ARG A 99 -0.61 39.58 -20.93
C ARG A 99 -0.71 38.19 -21.56
N GLU A 100 -0.10 38.01 -22.73
CA GLU A 100 -0.10 36.72 -23.45
C GLU A 100 0.73 35.69 -22.69
N TYR A 101 1.90 36.10 -22.17
CA TYR A 101 2.74 35.24 -21.34
C TYR A 101 2.00 34.69 -20.11
N ILE A 102 1.27 35.56 -19.39
CA ILE A 102 0.48 35.15 -18.23
C ILE A 102 -0.61 34.15 -18.63
N MET A 103 -1.31 34.39 -19.74
CA MET A 103 -2.36 33.48 -20.23
C MET A 103 -1.80 32.09 -20.53
N TYR A 104 -0.67 31.99 -21.23
CA TYR A 104 -0.04 30.70 -21.52
C TYR A 104 0.50 30.02 -20.25
N THR A 105 1.09 30.79 -19.33
CA THR A 105 1.57 30.25 -18.04
C THR A 105 0.43 29.64 -17.24
N LEU A 106 -0.70 30.35 -17.11
CA LEU A 106 -1.90 29.84 -16.45
C LEU A 106 -2.45 28.59 -17.14
N PHE A 107 -2.42 28.56 -18.47
CA PHE A 107 -2.82 27.39 -19.23
C PHE A 107 -1.94 26.17 -18.95
N PHE A 108 -0.61 26.32 -18.93
CA PHE A 108 0.30 25.23 -18.56
C PHE A 108 0.09 24.73 -17.13
N TYR A 109 -0.15 25.65 -16.18
CA TYR A 109 -0.49 25.26 -14.81
C TYR A 109 -1.82 24.54 -14.70
N LEU A 110 -2.82 24.94 -15.48
CA LEU A 110 -4.10 24.24 -15.51
C LEU A 110 -3.95 22.80 -16.01
N ILE A 111 -3.20 22.59 -17.09
CA ILE A 111 -2.87 21.24 -17.58
C ILE A 111 -2.13 20.44 -16.51
N TYR A 112 -1.15 21.05 -15.86
CA TYR A 112 -0.41 20.41 -14.79
C TYR A 112 -1.30 20.00 -13.62
N ILE A 113 -2.22 20.86 -13.16
CA ILE A 113 -3.17 20.53 -12.10
C ILE A 113 -4.05 19.34 -12.50
N VAL A 114 -4.51 19.27 -13.74
CA VAL A 114 -5.30 18.13 -14.25
C VAL A 114 -4.50 16.84 -14.21
N ILE A 115 -3.25 16.85 -14.72
CA ILE A 115 -2.36 15.68 -14.71
C ILE A 115 -2.07 15.26 -13.25
N PHE A 116 -1.70 16.22 -12.41
CA PHE A 116 -1.36 15.98 -11.01
C PHE A 116 -2.55 15.41 -10.24
N SER A 117 -3.76 15.90 -10.48
CA SER A 117 -4.99 15.38 -9.87
C SER A 117 -5.26 13.95 -10.30
N GLY A 118 -5.08 13.62 -11.59
CA GLY A 118 -5.21 12.25 -12.08
C GLY A 118 -4.21 11.29 -11.42
N LEU A 119 -2.95 11.71 -11.31
CA LEU A 119 -1.91 10.95 -10.60
C LEU A 119 -2.23 10.80 -9.09
N TYR A 120 -2.79 11.84 -8.46
CA TYR A 120 -3.20 11.81 -7.06
C TYR A 120 -4.31 10.80 -6.80
N ILE A 121 -5.34 10.78 -7.64
CA ILE A 121 -6.43 9.81 -7.54
C ILE A 121 -5.89 8.38 -7.76
N SER A 122 -5.02 8.19 -8.76
CA SER A 122 -4.38 6.89 -9.02
C SER A 122 -3.55 6.44 -7.80
N GLY A 123 -2.77 7.33 -7.21
CA GLY A 123 -2.00 7.04 -6.00
C GLY A 123 -2.88 6.67 -4.81
N LEU A 124 -3.99 7.37 -4.58
CA LEU A 124 -4.93 7.05 -3.49
C LEU A 124 -5.49 5.63 -3.61
N ASN A 125 -5.81 5.17 -4.82
CA ASN A 125 -6.26 3.80 -5.05
C ASN A 125 -5.16 2.78 -4.72
N SER A 126 -3.89 3.05 -5.10
CA SER A 126 -2.76 2.19 -4.74
C SER A 126 -2.51 2.13 -3.23
N ARG A 127 -2.72 3.24 -2.51
CA ARG A 127 -2.60 3.28 -1.06
C ARG A 127 -3.64 2.39 -0.38
N ARG A 128 -4.91 2.50 -0.79
CA ARG A 128 -6.00 1.64 -0.28
C ARG A 128 -5.69 0.17 -0.52
N GLN A 129 -5.25 -0.17 -1.74
CA GLN A 129 -4.89 -1.54 -2.08
C GLN A 129 -3.74 -2.10 -1.21
N LYS A 130 -2.75 -1.27 -0.85
CA LYS A 130 -1.67 -1.66 0.07
C LYS A 130 -2.15 -1.84 1.51
N GLU A 131 -3.02 -0.94 1.99
CA GLU A 131 -3.63 -1.06 3.33
C GLU A 131 -4.45 -2.35 3.40
N ASP A 132 -5.27 -2.64 2.39
CA ASP A 132 -6.05 -3.88 2.31
C ASP A 132 -5.16 -5.13 2.29
N GLN A 133 -4.06 -5.10 1.53
CA GLN A 133 -3.06 -6.19 1.52
C GLN A 133 -2.33 -6.37 2.86
N TYR A 134 -2.15 -5.29 3.63
CA TYR A 134 -1.53 -5.38 4.96
C TYR A 134 -2.47 -6.06 5.95
N PHE A 135 -3.74 -5.66 5.99
CA PHE A 135 -4.75 -6.34 6.80
C PHE A 135 -4.93 -7.81 6.37
N GLU A 136 -4.85 -8.09 5.07
CA GLU A 136 -4.90 -9.46 4.55
C GLU A 136 -3.78 -10.35 5.12
N ARG A 137 -2.54 -9.82 5.21
CA ARG A 137 -1.40 -10.57 5.76
C ARG A 137 -1.53 -10.85 7.25
N VAL A 138 -2.06 -9.88 8.00
CA VAL A 138 -2.27 -10.01 9.45
C VAL A 138 -3.30 -11.11 9.74
N ASP A 139 -4.40 -11.16 8.99
CA ASP A 139 -5.46 -12.15 9.20
C ASP A 139 -5.02 -13.59 8.84
N VAL A 140 -4.21 -13.76 7.79
CA VAL A 140 -3.67 -15.10 7.43
C VAL A 140 -2.67 -15.58 8.49
N GLN A 141 -1.80 -14.68 8.97
CA GLN A 141 -0.85 -15.02 10.03
C GLN A 141 -1.58 -15.47 11.29
N GLN A 142 -2.67 -14.78 11.68
CA GLN A 142 -3.48 -15.16 12.83
C GLN A 142 -4.10 -16.55 12.69
N ILE A 143 -4.63 -16.91 11.51
CA ILE A 143 -5.18 -18.25 11.28
C ILE A 143 -4.07 -19.32 11.37
N ASN A 144 -2.89 -19.06 10.79
CA ASN A 144 -1.76 -19.98 10.88
C ASN A 144 -1.27 -20.18 12.31
N GLU A 145 -1.18 -19.12 13.11
CA GLU A 145 -0.84 -19.20 14.53
C GLU A 145 -1.84 -20.07 15.30
N LEU A 146 -3.15 -19.91 15.01
CA LEU A 146 -4.18 -20.73 15.63
C LEU A 146 -4.10 -22.20 15.19
N ILE A 147 -3.83 -22.48 13.92
CA ILE A 147 -3.62 -23.85 13.43
C ILE A 147 -2.45 -24.51 14.18
N ILE A 148 -1.30 -23.83 14.27
CA ILE A 148 -0.13 -24.33 15.00
C ILE A 148 -0.47 -24.56 16.48
N SER A 149 -1.25 -23.66 17.08
CA SER A 149 -1.71 -23.81 18.47
C SER A 149 -2.58 -25.06 18.64
N VAL A 150 -3.59 -25.27 17.79
CA VAL A 150 -4.45 -26.46 17.84
C VAL A 150 -3.63 -27.74 17.67
N GLU A 151 -2.71 -27.76 16.70
CA GLU A 151 -1.82 -28.89 16.45
C GLU A 151 -0.97 -29.24 17.69
N ASN A 152 -0.38 -28.22 18.32
CA ASN A 152 0.39 -28.40 19.55
C ASN A 152 -0.45 -28.98 20.70
N HIS A 153 -1.69 -28.51 20.88
CA HIS A 153 -2.57 -29.04 21.91
C HIS A 153 -2.96 -30.49 21.63
N LEU A 154 -3.31 -30.83 20.38
CA LEU A 154 -3.65 -32.21 19.99
C LEU A 154 -2.47 -33.16 20.20
N ASN A 155 -1.25 -32.74 19.87
CA ASN A 155 -0.04 -33.54 20.05
C ASN A 155 0.37 -33.75 21.52
N GLN A 156 -0.08 -32.88 22.43
CA GLN A 156 0.17 -32.99 23.87
C GLN A 156 -0.83 -33.89 24.60
N LEU A 157 -1.96 -34.22 23.97
CA LEU A 157 -2.95 -35.13 24.54
C LEU A 157 -2.45 -36.58 24.52
N GLU A 158 -2.89 -37.37 25.50
CA GLU A 158 -2.58 -38.79 25.56
C GLU A 158 -3.17 -39.52 24.35
N LYS A 159 -2.33 -40.25 23.61
CA LYS A 159 -2.73 -40.91 22.36
C LYS A 159 -3.68 -42.06 22.64
N ASN A 160 -4.96 -41.82 22.36
CA ASN A 160 -6.01 -42.83 22.32
C ASN A 160 -6.70 -42.82 20.95
N GLU A 161 -7.59 -43.79 20.69
CA GLU A 161 -8.29 -43.88 19.39
C GLU A 161 -9.07 -42.60 19.02
N LYS A 162 -9.59 -41.87 20.01
CA LYS A 162 -10.34 -40.62 19.80
C LYS A 162 -9.43 -39.46 19.38
N VAL A 163 -8.32 -39.27 20.08
CA VAL A 163 -7.32 -38.24 19.76
C VAL A 163 -6.69 -38.52 18.39
N GLN A 164 -6.46 -39.80 18.05
CA GLN A 164 -5.99 -40.19 16.72
C GLN A 164 -7.01 -39.83 15.62
N SER A 165 -8.31 -39.99 15.90
CA SER A 165 -9.39 -39.56 15.00
C SER A 165 -9.40 -38.03 14.81
N TRP A 166 -9.22 -37.26 15.88
CA TRP A 166 -9.14 -35.80 15.80
C TRP A 166 -7.94 -35.31 15.01
N LEU A 167 -6.76 -35.91 15.22
CA LEU A 167 -5.55 -35.61 14.45
C LEU A 167 -5.78 -35.85 12.96
N ASN A 168 -6.37 -36.98 12.58
CA ASN A 168 -6.67 -37.26 11.16
C ASN A 168 -7.65 -36.23 10.57
N LEU A 169 -8.71 -35.85 11.31
CA LEU A 169 -9.66 -34.84 10.86
C LEU A 169 -9.01 -33.45 10.76
N PHE A 170 -8.13 -33.13 11.69
CA PHE A 170 -7.38 -31.88 11.70
C PHE A 170 -6.38 -31.81 10.54
N ASP A 171 -5.65 -32.88 10.24
CA ASP A 171 -4.73 -32.95 9.10
C ASP A 171 -5.47 -32.70 7.78
N ILE A 172 -6.65 -33.32 7.60
CA ILE A 172 -7.51 -33.09 6.43
C ILE A 172 -7.95 -31.62 6.35
N MET A 173 -8.29 -31.01 7.48
CA MET A 173 -8.68 -29.61 7.56
C MET A 173 -7.51 -28.69 7.17
N VAL A 174 -6.30 -28.96 7.65
CA VAL A 174 -5.07 -28.20 7.34
C VAL A 174 -4.69 -28.34 5.87
N GLU A 175 -4.71 -29.55 5.32
CA GLU A 175 -4.44 -29.80 3.91
C GLU A 175 -5.39 -28.99 3.02
N ARG A 176 -6.70 -29.02 3.33
CA ARG A 176 -7.70 -28.21 2.63
C ARG A 176 -7.48 -26.72 2.83
N PHE A 177 -7.16 -26.27 4.04
CA PHE A 177 -6.87 -24.86 4.29
C PHE A 177 -5.71 -24.35 3.41
N ASN A 178 -4.63 -25.14 3.34
CA ASN A 178 -3.45 -24.85 2.52
C ASN A 178 -3.75 -24.93 1.01
N ALA A 179 -4.64 -25.82 0.58
CA ALA A 179 -5.11 -25.88 -0.81
C ALA A 179 -6.05 -24.71 -1.16
N SER A 180 -6.85 -24.25 -0.19
CA SER A 180 -7.86 -23.20 -0.35
C SER A 180 -7.31 -21.78 -0.23
N THR A 181 -6.07 -21.61 0.24
CA THR A 181 -5.42 -20.30 0.37
C THR A 181 -4.92 -19.88 -1.00
N PRO A 182 -5.67 -19.02 -1.74
CA PRO A 182 -5.23 -18.62 -3.05
C PRO A 182 -4.07 -17.67 -2.86
N VAL A 183 -3.04 -17.82 -3.69
CA VAL A 183 -2.11 -16.74 -3.97
C VAL A 183 -2.94 -15.59 -4.57
N GLY A 184 -3.35 -14.64 -3.72
CA GLY A 184 -4.29 -13.54 -4.02
C GLY A 184 -5.73 -13.85 -3.59
N ARG A 185 -6.13 -13.44 -2.37
CA ARG A 185 -7.53 -13.58 -1.93
C ARG A 185 -8.46 -12.67 -2.75
N ILE A 186 -9.64 -13.20 -3.07
CA ILE A 186 -10.75 -12.41 -3.60
C ILE A 186 -11.29 -11.55 -2.43
N GLN A 187 -11.19 -10.22 -2.56
CA GLN A 187 -11.68 -9.23 -1.57
C GLN A 187 -13.21 -9.14 -1.56
N SER A 188 -13.87 -10.25 -1.22
CA SER A 188 -15.31 -10.26 -0.97
C SER A 188 -15.56 -10.10 0.52
N GLN A 189 -16.44 -9.16 0.90
CA GLN A 189 -16.92 -9.02 2.28
C GLN A 189 -17.38 -10.36 2.87
N SER A 190 -18.05 -11.18 2.06
CA SER A 190 -18.53 -12.50 2.47
C SER A 190 -17.43 -13.54 2.69
N ILE A 191 -16.26 -13.40 2.05
CA ILE A 191 -15.10 -14.26 2.30
C ILE A 191 -14.42 -13.83 3.61
N ILE A 192 -14.31 -12.52 3.85
CA ILE A 192 -13.76 -11.96 5.10
C ILE A 192 -14.60 -12.40 6.30
N GLU A 193 -15.93 -12.36 6.19
CA GLU A 193 -16.83 -12.83 7.24
C GLU A 193 -16.67 -14.32 7.54
N GLN A 194 -16.48 -15.15 6.51
CA GLN A 194 -16.19 -16.58 6.73
C GLN A 194 -14.84 -16.81 7.39
N GLU A 195 -13.84 -16.01 7.05
CA GLU A 195 -12.50 -16.13 7.64
C GLU A 195 -12.49 -15.72 9.12
N LYS A 196 -13.24 -14.69 9.49
CA LYS A 196 -13.50 -14.38 10.90
C LYS A 196 -14.20 -15.54 11.62
N HIS A 197 -15.18 -16.16 10.98
CA HIS A 197 -15.88 -17.31 11.56
C HIS A 197 -14.96 -18.53 11.72
N ILE A 198 -13.98 -18.72 10.82
CA ILE A 198 -12.93 -19.74 10.95
C ILE A 198 -12.01 -19.42 12.14
N VAL A 199 -11.59 -18.15 12.28
CA VAL A 199 -10.77 -17.69 13.41
C VAL A 199 -11.49 -17.93 14.74
N ASP A 200 -12.76 -17.53 14.84
CA ASP A 200 -13.55 -17.69 16.06
C ASP A 200 -13.66 -19.17 16.45
N GLN A 201 -13.94 -20.05 15.49
CA GLN A 201 -14.05 -21.49 15.71
C GLN A 201 -12.71 -22.13 16.09
N LEU A 202 -11.61 -21.77 15.42
CA LEU A 202 -10.26 -22.24 15.79
C LEU A 202 -9.85 -21.77 17.19
N SER A 203 -10.20 -20.53 17.55
CA SER A 203 -9.94 -20.00 18.90
C SER A 203 -10.76 -20.72 19.97
N GLY A 204 -12.01 -21.08 19.65
CA GLY A 204 -12.87 -21.91 20.51
C GLY A 204 -12.29 -23.30 20.69
N LEU A 205 -11.89 -23.94 19.59
CA LEU A 205 -11.25 -25.27 19.60
C LEU A 205 -9.98 -25.29 20.46
N CYS A 206 -9.11 -24.27 20.35
CA CYS A 206 -7.94 -24.13 21.22
C CYS A 206 -8.32 -24.13 22.71
N LYS A 207 -9.34 -23.35 23.09
CA LYS A 207 -9.81 -23.28 24.49
C LYS A 207 -10.41 -24.61 24.94
N GLU A 208 -11.16 -25.28 24.08
CA GLU A 208 -11.75 -26.59 24.37
C GLU A 208 -10.69 -27.66 24.58
N LEU A 209 -9.67 -27.72 23.72
CA LEU A 209 -8.54 -28.63 23.87
C LEU A 209 -7.72 -28.35 25.13
N GLN A 210 -7.53 -27.07 25.48
CA GLN A 210 -6.87 -26.68 26.72
C GLN A 210 -7.68 -27.08 27.96
N ASN A 211 -9.00 -27.01 27.90
CA ASN A 211 -9.86 -27.45 29.00
C ASN A 211 -9.93 -28.98 29.09
N TYR A 212 -9.94 -29.68 27.96
CA TYR A 212 -9.93 -31.14 27.88
C TYR A 212 -8.65 -31.75 28.46
N SER A 213 -7.49 -31.11 28.25
CA SER A 213 -6.24 -31.56 28.87
C SER A 213 -6.24 -31.44 30.40
N LEU A 214 -7.13 -30.60 30.97
CA LEU A 214 -7.30 -30.42 32.41
C LEU A 214 -8.38 -31.32 33.03
N GLN A 215 -9.27 -31.92 32.22
CA GLN A 215 -10.41 -32.71 32.68
C GLN A 215 -10.37 -34.12 32.06
N VAL A 216 -9.98 -35.11 32.86
CA VAL A 216 -9.52 -36.44 32.40
C VAL A 216 -10.64 -37.35 31.83
N GLU A 217 -11.94 -37.05 31.99
CA GLU A 217 -13.00 -38.04 31.69
C GLU A 217 -14.33 -37.47 31.13
N ASP A 218 -14.34 -36.32 30.46
CA ASP A 218 -15.59 -35.78 29.89
C ASP A 218 -15.84 -36.23 28.44
N ASN A 219 -16.69 -37.25 28.26
CA ASN A 219 -17.15 -37.71 26.95
C ASN A 219 -17.90 -36.63 26.17
N TYR A 220 -18.47 -35.61 26.84
CA TYR A 220 -19.21 -34.54 26.17
C TYR A 220 -18.27 -33.56 25.47
N GLY A 221 -17.17 -33.18 26.13
CA GLY A 221 -16.11 -32.36 25.52
C GLY A 221 -15.47 -33.03 24.31
N ALA A 222 -15.32 -34.36 24.34
CA ALA A 222 -14.75 -35.14 23.24
C ALA A 222 -15.61 -35.11 21.96
N ILE A 223 -16.95 -35.18 22.08
CA ILE A 223 -17.86 -35.11 20.93
C ILE A 223 -17.84 -33.69 20.34
N HIS A 224 -17.81 -32.67 21.22
CA HIS A 224 -17.79 -31.28 20.81
C HIS A 224 -16.55 -30.92 19.99
N ILE A 225 -15.35 -31.36 20.43
CA ILE A 225 -14.09 -31.15 19.70
C ILE A 225 -14.16 -31.72 18.28
N GLU A 226 -14.68 -32.94 18.11
CA GLU A 226 -14.81 -33.57 16.79
C GLU A 226 -15.80 -32.82 15.90
N GLU A 227 -16.93 -32.37 16.45
CA GLU A 227 -17.92 -31.57 15.73
C GLU A 227 -17.35 -30.21 15.32
N THR A 228 -16.57 -29.55 16.18
CA THR A 228 -15.93 -28.27 15.88
C THR A 228 -14.93 -28.39 14.73
N ILE A 229 -14.08 -29.43 14.72
CA ILE A 229 -13.14 -29.68 13.60
C ILE A 229 -13.91 -29.88 12.28
N LYS A 230 -15.01 -30.66 12.31
CA LYS A 230 -15.90 -30.87 11.15
C LYS A 230 -16.57 -29.56 10.69
N GLN A 231 -17.00 -28.72 11.64
CA GLN A 231 -17.61 -27.42 11.33
C GLN A 231 -16.60 -26.47 10.67
N ILE A 232 -15.37 -26.39 11.18
CA ILE A 232 -14.30 -25.59 10.57
C ILE A 232 -14.01 -26.09 9.16
N THR A 233 -13.94 -27.41 8.96
CA THR A 233 -13.74 -28.01 7.63
C THR A 233 -14.87 -27.62 6.67
N LYS A 234 -16.12 -27.60 7.13
CA LYS A 234 -17.27 -27.15 6.33
C LYS A 234 -17.20 -25.67 5.98
N LEU A 235 -16.70 -24.81 6.88
CA LEU A 235 -16.48 -23.39 6.61
C LEU A 235 -15.41 -23.20 5.53
N ILE A 236 -14.29 -23.95 5.60
CA ILE A 236 -13.25 -23.93 4.57
C ILE A 236 -13.80 -24.36 3.22
N LEU A 237 -14.61 -25.43 3.17
CA LEU A 237 -15.28 -25.87 1.93
C LEU A 237 -16.25 -24.83 1.36
N ASN A 238 -16.99 -24.13 2.21
CA ASN A 238 -17.89 -23.07 1.76
C ASN A 238 -17.10 -21.89 1.20
N LYS A 239 -15.99 -21.52 1.83
CA LYS A 239 -15.07 -20.51 1.34
C LYS A 239 -14.51 -20.89 -0.03
N GLU A 240 -14.04 -22.13 -0.21
CA GLU A 240 -13.58 -22.66 -1.50
C GLU A 240 -14.64 -22.49 -2.59
N LYS A 241 -15.89 -22.90 -2.32
CA LYS A 241 -17.01 -22.75 -3.27
C LYS A 241 -17.29 -21.29 -3.62
N MET A 242 -17.20 -20.39 -2.63
CA MET A 242 -17.41 -18.96 -2.84
C MET A 242 -16.30 -18.33 -3.68
N ILE A 243 -15.08 -18.83 -3.57
CA ILE A 243 -13.96 -18.41 -4.41
C ILE A 243 -14.17 -18.90 -5.85
N VAL A 244 -14.49 -20.17 -6.05
CA VAL A 244 -14.72 -20.76 -7.38
C VAL A 244 -15.89 -20.10 -8.12
N ASN A 245 -16.99 -19.76 -7.43
CA ASN A 245 -18.14 -19.11 -8.05
C ASN A 245 -17.92 -17.63 -8.42
N LYS A 246 -16.79 -17.03 -8.00
CA LYS A 246 -16.45 -15.62 -8.27
C LYS A 246 -15.35 -15.45 -9.32
N ILE A 247 -14.71 -16.54 -9.74
CA ILE A 247 -13.75 -16.60 -10.85
C ILE A 247 -14.53 -16.89 -12.14
#